data_AF-A0AAU6TDH7-F1
#
_entry.id   AF-A0AAU6TDH7-F1
#
_cell.length_a   1.000
_cell.length_b   1.000
_cell.length_c   1.000
_cell.angle_alpha   90.00
_cell.angle_beta   90.00
_cell.angle_gamma   90.00
#
_symmetry.space_group_name_H-M   'P 1'
#
loop_
_entity.id
_entity.type
_entity.pdbx_description
1 polymer ?
#
loop_
_entity_poly.entity_id
_entity_poly.type
_entity_poly.pdbx_seq_one_letter_code
_entity_poly.pdbx_strand_id
1 'polypeptide(L)'
;MPHQNVTNIKASGRQSAGRRPRHIKLAAGLLLSLLPSLLPSLLLSGCARQTPTEDPFPMLAQLRQQQLAEQVQLSLTYQEEAVMLAADQEQQLHQFLGQRDPAKIALISGPGPQTDMLESARLASSRLGKLASLLSARAIELEPRYDPMLAPNSLLIRVLPANAASPLSEARQAQ
;
A
#
# COMPACT_ATOMS: atom_id res chain seq x y z
N MET A 1 -36.66 36.88 -28.36
CA MET A 1 -37.91 36.28 -28.89
C MET A 1 -38.14 36.86 -30.28
N PRO A 2 -38.53 36.11 -31.34
CA PRO A 2 -38.55 34.66 -31.60
C PRO A 2 -37.57 34.31 -32.76
N HIS A 3 -37.23 33.06 -33.12
CA HIS A 3 -38.05 32.08 -33.81
C HIS A 3 -37.49 30.66 -33.63
N GLN A 4 -38.41 29.74 -33.31
CA GLN A 4 -38.27 28.31 -33.41
C GLN A 4 -38.30 27.88 -34.89
N ASN A 5 -37.59 26.81 -35.25
CA ASN A 5 -38.06 25.92 -36.31
C ASN A 5 -37.72 24.46 -35.95
N VAL A 6 -38.73 23.61 -36.13
CA VAL A 6 -38.87 22.22 -35.73
C VAL A 6 -39.00 21.38 -37.00
N THR A 7 -38.24 20.29 -37.13
CA THR A 7 -38.62 19.05 -37.87
C THR A 7 -37.66 17.94 -37.40
N ASN A 8 -38.05 17.00 -36.54
CA ASN A 8 -38.98 15.87 -36.68
C ASN A 8 -38.51 14.84 -37.72
N ILE A 9 -37.87 13.75 -37.27
CA ILE A 9 -37.84 12.47 -37.99
C ILE A 9 -38.18 11.36 -37.00
N LYS A 10 -39.35 10.78 -37.22
CA LYS A 10 -39.92 9.61 -36.55
C LYS A 10 -39.99 8.47 -37.57
N ALA A 11 -39.38 7.33 -37.26
CA ALA A 11 -39.67 6.01 -37.84
C ALA A 11 -39.22 5.00 -36.76
N SER A 12 -40.06 4.26 -36.02
CA SER A 12 -41.23 3.42 -36.33
C SER A 12 -40.90 2.22 -37.24
N GLY A 13 -40.49 1.11 -36.61
CA GLY A 13 -40.41 -0.23 -37.20
C GLY A 13 -40.76 -1.28 -36.13
N ARG A 14 -41.75 -2.12 -36.45
CA ARG A 14 -42.53 -3.00 -35.55
C ARG A 14 -41.89 -4.38 -35.30
N GLN A 15 -42.02 -4.81 -34.04
CA GLN A 15 -42.43 -6.14 -33.50
C GLN A 15 -42.54 -7.38 -34.42
N SER A 16 -41.93 -8.50 -33.98
CA SER A 16 -42.56 -9.85 -33.79
C SER A 16 -41.46 -10.84 -33.35
N ALA A 17 -41.48 -11.43 -32.16
CA ALA A 17 -42.33 -12.51 -31.64
C ALA A 17 -41.57 -13.87 -31.63
N GLY A 18 -41.52 -14.54 -30.47
CA GLY A 18 -41.42 -16.01 -30.43
C GLY A 18 -40.42 -16.68 -29.46
N ARG A 19 -40.98 -17.22 -28.38
CA ARG A 19 -40.65 -18.52 -27.71
C ARG A 19 -39.30 -18.74 -27.00
N ARG A 20 -39.38 -18.79 -25.65
CA ARG A 20 -38.62 -19.69 -24.75
C ARG A 20 -39.12 -21.16 -24.90
N PRO A 21 -38.69 -22.17 -24.11
CA PRO A 21 -37.43 -22.43 -23.38
C PRO A 21 -36.85 -23.84 -23.71
N ARG A 22 -35.59 -24.15 -23.32
CA ARG A 22 -35.23 -25.55 -22.99
C ARG A 22 -34.32 -25.61 -21.76
N HIS A 23 -34.85 -26.31 -20.76
CA HIS A 23 -34.18 -26.80 -19.55
C HIS A 23 -32.99 -27.69 -19.91
N ILE A 24 -31.87 -27.52 -19.21
CA ILE A 24 -30.88 -28.59 -19.01
C ILE A 24 -31.05 -29.08 -17.58
N LYS A 25 -31.28 -30.38 -17.47
CA LYS A 25 -31.63 -31.15 -16.27
C LYS A 25 -30.44 -31.24 -15.32
N LEU A 26 -30.67 -30.94 -14.05
CA LEU A 26 -29.91 -31.47 -12.91
C LEU A 26 -30.31 -32.94 -12.74
N ALA A 27 -29.36 -33.86 -12.85
CA ALA A 27 -29.55 -35.26 -12.50
C ALA A 27 -28.75 -35.56 -11.22
N ALA A 28 -29.46 -35.53 -10.10
CA ALA A 28 -29.05 -36.24 -8.90
C ALA A 28 -29.40 -37.73 -9.10
N GLY A 29 -28.41 -38.59 -8.94
CA GLY A 29 -28.55 -40.04 -9.06
C GLY A 29 -27.62 -40.73 -8.08
N LEU A 30 -28.15 -40.94 -6.88
CA LEU A 30 -27.64 -41.82 -5.83
C LEU A 30 -27.40 -43.24 -6.35
N LEU A 31 -26.21 -43.79 -6.12
CA LEU A 31 -26.03 -45.22 -5.85
C LEU A 31 -25.01 -45.39 -4.73
N LEU A 32 -25.52 -45.42 -3.50
CA LEU A 32 -24.95 -46.20 -2.40
C LEU A 32 -24.67 -47.62 -2.91
N SER A 33 -23.52 -48.19 -2.59
CA SER A 33 -23.46 -49.39 -1.72
C SER A 33 -22.07 -50.07 -1.68
N LEU A 34 -21.77 -50.61 -0.49
CA LEU A 34 -20.94 -51.79 -0.20
C LEU A 34 -19.41 -51.65 -0.35
N LEU A 35 -18.69 -51.29 0.73
CA LEU A 35 -18.13 -52.16 1.80
C LEU A 35 -16.58 -52.30 1.63
N PRO A 36 -15.81 -52.69 2.67
CA PRO A 36 -14.75 -51.87 3.24
C PRO A 36 -13.37 -52.57 3.20
N SER A 37 -12.38 -51.99 3.88
CA SER A 37 -11.15 -52.68 4.32
C SER A 37 -10.22 -53.17 3.21
N LEU A 38 -9.08 -52.48 3.06
CA LEU A 38 -7.77 -53.08 3.34
C LEU A 38 -6.66 -52.02 3.21
N LEU A 39 -5.90 -51.92 4.30
CA LEU A 39 -4.47 -51.57 4.38
C LEU A 39 -4.04 -50.09 4.33
N PRO A 40 -3.81 -49.47 5.51
CA PRO A 40 -2.96 -48.30 5.65
C PRO A 40 -1.49 -48.76 5.68
N SER A 41 -0.78 -48.67 4.55
CA SER A 41 0.66 -48.93 4.49
C SER A 41 1.44 -47.63 4.44
N LEU A 42 1.79 -47.16 5.63
CA LEU A 42 3.16 -46.81 6.03
C LEU A 42 4.16 -46.53 4.90
N LEU A 43 4.38 -45.26 4.56
CA LEU A 43 5.70 -44.72 4.18
C LEU A 43 5.77 -43.28 4.71
N LEU A 44 6.19 -43.10 5.97
CA LEU A 44 7.53 -42.58 6.29
C LEU A 44 8.00 -41.47 5.33
N SER A 45 7.29 -40.34 5.31
CA SER A 45 7.96 -39.05 5.08
C SER A 45 8.32 -38.50 6.46
N GLY A 46 9.61 -38.48 6.76
CA GLY A 46 10.12 -38.04 8.04
C GLY A 46 9.61 -36.66 8.39
N CYS A 47 9.02 -36.52 9.58
CA CYS A 47 8.95 -35.24 10.25
C CYS A 47 10.39 -34.82 10.54
N ALA A 48 11.02 -34.11 9.59
CA ALA A 48 12.13 -33.24 9.94
C ALA A 48 11.55 -32.25 10.95
N ARG A 49 11.72 -32.56 12.23
CA ARG A 49 11.41 -31.69 13.35
C ARG A 49 12.23 -30.43 13.10
N GLN A 50 11.61 -29.42 12.49
CA GLN A 50 12.12 -28.07 12.54
C GLN A 50 12.28 -27.77 14.02
N THR A 51 13.53 -27.79 14.48
CA THR A 51 13.85 -27.10 15.73
C THR A 51 13.43 -25.67 15.47
N PRO A 52 12.48 -25.11 16.22
CA PRO A 52 12.30 -23.67 16.21
C PRO A 52 13.67 -23.14 16.56
N THR A 53 14.31 -22.44 15.63
CA THR A 53 15.40 -21.56 15.98
C THR A 53 14.74 -20.54 16.88
N GLU A 54 14.74 -20.80 18.19
CA GLU A 54 14.25 -19.84 19.16
C GLU A 54 15.12 -18.61 18.95
N ASP A 55 14.53 -17.56 18.40
CA ASP A 55 15.13 -16.24 18.42
C ASP A 55 15.57 -16.01 19.86
N PRO A 56 16.85 -15.74 20.14
CA PRO A 56 17.37 -15.67 21.51
C PRO A 56 16.72 -14.56 22.36
N PHE A 57 15.86 -13.74 21.75
CA PHE A 57 15.10 -12.68 22.40
C PHE A 57 13.69 -12.54 21.81
N PRO A 58 12.77 -13.48 22.09
CA PRO A 58 11.39 -13.41 21.58
C PRO A 58 10.67 -12.15 22.10
N MET A 59 11.05 -11.68 23.30
CA MET A 59 10.54 -10.45 23.89
C MET A 59 10.99 -9.19 23.13
N LEU A 60 12.22 -9.14 22.59
CA LEU A 60 12.67 -8.03 21.75
C LEU A 60 11.97 -8.04 20.40
N ALA A 61 11.79 -9.21 19.79
CA ALA A 61 11.03 -9.34 18.56
C ALA A 61 9.58 -8.87 18.75
N GLN A 62 8.94 -9.26 19.86
CA GLN A 62 7.58 -8.85 20.20
C GLN A 62 7.46 -7.36 20.51
N LEU A 63 8.40 -6.78 21.26
CA LEU A 63 8.44 -5.33 21.51
C LEU A 63 8.66 -4.54 20.22
N ARG A 64 9.56 -5.02 19.33
CA ARG A 64 9.78 -4.41 18.02
C ARG A 64 8.50 -4.44 17.15
N GLN A 65 7.78 -5.56 17.16
CA GLN A 65 6.52 -5.70 16.43
C GLN A 65 5.42 -4.80 17.01
N GLN A 66 5.34 -4.66 18.33
CA GLN A 66 4.42 -3.74 19.00
C GLN A 66 4.75 -2.28 18.67
N GLN A 67 6.02 -1.90 18.71
CA GLN A 67 6.47 -0.56 18.30
C GLN A 67 6.20 -0.26 16.83
N LEU A 68 6.26 -1.26 15.94
CA LEU A 68 5.88 -1.10 14.54
C LEU A 68 4.36 -0.96 14.37
N ALA A 69 3.57 -1.72 15.14
CA ALA A 69 2.12 -1.68 15.10
C ALA A 69 1.54 -0.35 15.64
N GLU A 70 2.27 0.34 16.52
CA GLU A 70 1.86 1.63 17.09
C GLU A 70 2.33 2.84 16.27
N GLN A 71 3.18 2.66 15.25
CA GLN A 71 3.69 3.77 14.45
C GLN A 71 2.63 4.29 13.48
N VAL A 72 2.14 5.49 13.79
CA VAL A 72 1.21 6.23 12.92
C VAL A 72 1.94 6.65 11.64
N GLN A 73 1.53 6.06 10.52
CA GLN A 73 2.14 6.30 9.22
C GLN A 73 1.10 6.43 8.10
N LEU A 74 1.50 7.10 7.01
CA LEU A 74 0.75 7.24 5.76
C LEU A 74 1.67 6.85 4.59
N SER A 75 1.20 5.95 3.74
CA SER A 75 1.90 5.56 2.51
C SER A 75 1.25 6.24 1.31
N LEU A 76 2.09 6.82 0.46
CA LEU A 76 1.75 7.54 -0.76
C LEU A 76 2.61 7.03 -1.92
N THR A 77 2.22 7.34 -3.15
CA THR A 77 2.91 6.87 -4.36
C THR A 77 2.99 7.99 -5.40
N TYR A 78 4.19 8.25 -5.90
CA TYR A 78 4.42 9.14 -7.04
C TYR A 78 4.03 8.47 -8.36
N GLN A 79 3.56 9.28 -9.31
CA GLN A 79 3.32 8.81 -10.67
C GLN A 79 4.64 8.80 -11.44
N GLU A 80 5.12 7.62 -11.83
CA GLU A 80 6.32 7.44 -12.67
C GLU A 80 7.52 8.29 -12.20
N GLU A 81 7.93 9.28 -12.98
CA GLU A 81 9.06 10.17 -12.71
C GLU A 81 8.64 11.54 -12.15
N ALA A 82 7.35 11.72 -11.85
CA ALA A 82 6.83 12.97 -11.31
C ALA A 82 7.53 13.32 -10.00
N VAL A 83 7.89 14.60 -9.87
CA VAL A 83 8.51 15.13 -8.64
C VAL A 83 7.44 15.55 -7.62
N MET A 84 6.25 15.89 -8.08
CA MET A 84 5.13 16.29 -7.24
C MET A 84 4.17 15.11 -7.02
N LEU A 85 3.51 15.11 -5.87
CA LEU A 85 2.37 14.23 -5.63
C LEU A 85 1.19 14.63 -6.51
N ALA A 86 0.35 13.66 -6.81
CA ALA A 86 -0.96 13.92 -7.40
C ALA A 86 -1.84 14.69 -6.40
N ALA A 87 -2.77 15.51 -6.89
CA ALA A 87 -3.55 16.41 -6.06
C ALA A 87 -4.39 15.69 -4.99
N ASP A 88 -4.91 14.51 -5.31
CA ASP A 88 -5.65 13.65 -4.39
C ASP A 88 -4.75 13.16 -3.24
N GLN A 89 -3.52 12.78 -3.54
CA GLN A 89 -2.55 12.34 -2.53
C GLN A 89 -1.99 13.48 -1.69
N GLU A 90 -1.83 14.66 -2.28
CA GLU A 90 -1.51 15.89 -1.53
C GLU A 90 -2.63 16.23 -0.54
N GLN A 91 -3.89 16.11 -0.97
CA GLN A 91 -5.04 16.29 -0.08
C GLN A 91 -5.06 15.25 1.05
N GLN A 92 -4.77 13.98 0.75
CA GLN A 92 -4.64 12.92 1.76
C GLN A 92 -3.53 13.24 2.78
N LEU A 93 -2.38 13.73 2.31
CA LEU A 93 -1.28 14.17 3.18
C LEU A 93 -1.74 15.29 4.12
N HIS A 94 -2.37 16.33 3.58
CA HIS A 94 -2.84 17.44 4.40
C HIS A 94 -3.92 17.04 5.40
N GLN A 95 -4.83 16.14 5.02
CA GLN A 95 -5.85 15.61 5.91
C GLN A 95 -5.22 14.77 7.04
N PHE A 96 -4.29 13.88 6.71
CA PHE A 96 -3.55 13.09 7.68
C PHE A 96 -2.82 13.97 8.70
N LEU A 97 -2.08 14.97 8.22
CA LEU A 97 -1.37 15.92 9.07
C LEU A 97 -2.33 16.78 9.90
N GLY A 98 -3.48 17.19 9.34
CA GLY A 98 -4.48 17.96 10.06
C GLY A 98 -5.19 17.17 11.17
N GLN A 99 -5.37 15.86 11.00
CA GLN A 99 -5.98 15.00 12.02
C GLN A 99 -5.03 14.66 13.16
N ARG A 100 -3.73 14.55 12.87
CA ARG A 100 -2.72 14.12 13.84
C ARG A 100 -1.97 15.27 14.50
N ASP A 101 -1.89 16.41 13.81
CA ASP A 101 -1.15 17.60 14.21
C ASP A 101 0.26 17.29 14.76
N PRO A 102 1.12 16.57 14.00
CA PRO A 102 2.39 16.09 14.52
C PRO A 102 3.41 17.24 14.60
N ALA A 103 4.15 17.32 15.70
CA ALA A 103 5.28 18.24 15.82
C ALA A 103 6.49 17.84 14.96
N LYS A 104 6.65 16.54 14.67
CA LYS A 104 7.80 15.99 13.95
C LYS A 104 7.42 14.79 13.10
N ILE A 105 7.91 14.74 11.86
CA ILE A 105 7.67 13.64 10.91
C ILE A 105 8.94 13.24 10.16
N ALA A 106 9.03 11.96 9.78
CA ALA A 106 9.97 11.50 8.78
C ALA A 106 9.30 11.44 7.40
N LEU A 107 9.99 11.96 6.39
CA LEU A 107 9.61 11.89 4.97
C LEU A 107 10.54 10.90 4.30
N ILE A 108 10.07 9.69 4.00
CA ILE A 108 10.94 8.61 3.53
C ILE A 108 10.57 8.30 2.08
N SER A 109 11.44 8.67 1.14
CA SER A 109 11.22 8.37 -0.28
C SER A 109 11.91 7.06 -0.64
N GLY A 110 11.17 6.21 -1.33
CA GLY A 110 11.73 5.07 -2.04
C GLY A 110 12.49 5.48 -3.31
N PRO A 111 13.09 4.50 -4.01
CA PRO A 111 13.74 4.72 -5.30
C PRO A 111 12.76 5.22 -6.37
N GLY A 112 13.25 6.00 -7.32
CA GLY A 112 12.56 6.24 -8.60
C GLY A 112 12.46 4.97 -9.45
N PRO A 113 11.73 5.01 -10.58
CA PRO A 113 11.56 3.83 -11.45
C PRO A 113 12.84 3.48 -12.23
N GLN A 114 13.87 4.33 -12.18
CA GLN A 114 15.13 4.13 -12.89
C GLN A 114 15.89 2.93 -12.32
N THR A 115 16.57 2.21 -13.21
CA THR A 115 17.49 1.11 -12.84
C THR A 115 18.81 1.63 -12.28
N ASP A 116 19.22 2.84 -12.67
CA ASP A 116 20.39 3.52 -12.13
C ASP A 116 20.11 4.07 -10.72
N MET A 117 20.89 3.63 -9.74
CA MET A 117 20.69 4.00 -8.34
C MET A 117 20.96 5.47 -8.06
N LEU A 118 21.91 6.10 -8.76
CA LEU A 118 22.26 7.50 -8.55
C LEU A 118 21.15 8.41 -9.09
N GLU A 119 20.65 8.13 -10.29
CA GLU A 119 19.50 8.85 -10.86
C GLU A 119 18.24 8.67 -10.01
N SER A 120 18.00 7.44 -9.54
CA SER A 120 16.91 7.13 -8.63
C SER A 120 16.99 7.92 -7.32
N ALA A 121 18.18 8.01 -6.71
CA ALA A 121 18.41 8.80 -5.50
C ALA A 121 18.28 10.32 -5.75
N ARG A 122 18.70 10.82 -6.91
CA ARG A 122 18.51 12.23 -7.30
C ARG A 122 17.03 12.58 -7.43
N LEU A 123 16.25 11.72 -8.09
CA LEU A 123 14.81 11.91 -8.20
C LEU A 123 14.13 11.89 -6.82
N ALA A 124 14.49 10.93 -5.97
CA ALA A 124 14.00 10.87 -4.58
C ALA A 124 14.35 12.13 -3.78
N SER A 125 15.58 12.64 -3.92
CA SER A 125 16.01 13.89 -3.29
C SER A 125 15.19 15.08 -3.76
N SER A 126 14.95 15.20 -5.07
CA SER A 126 14.12 16.26 -5.65
C SER A 126 12.67 16.21 -5.12
N ARG A 127 12.09 15.01 -5.04
CA ARG A 127 10.76 14.75 -4.46
C ARG A 127 10.68 15.19 -3.00
N LEU A 128 11.64 14.76 -2.19
CA LEU A 128 11.73 15.16 -0.77
C LEU A 128 11.88 16.68 -0.62
N GLY A 129 12.67 17.32 -1.48
CA GLY A 129 12.82 18.78 -1.50
C GLY A 129 11.50 19.51 -1.83
N LYS A 130 10.75 19.03 -2.82
CA LYS A 130 9.42 19.58 -3.14
C LYS A 130 8.43 19.36 -2.00
N LEU A 131 8.42 18.18 -1.39
CA LEU A 131 7.56 17.87 -0.27
C LEU A 131 7.88 18.73 0.96
N ALA A 132 9.17 18.96 1.25
CA ALA A 132 9.59 19.85 2.32
C ALA A 132 9.14 21.29 2.06
N SER A 133 9.25 21.77 0.82
CA SER A 133 8.74 23.09 0.44
C SER A 133 7.22 23.19 0.61
N LEU A 134 6.46 22.17 0.23
CA LEU A 134 5.01 22.10 0.36
C LEU A 134 4.57 22.18 1.83
N LEU A 135 5.35 21.57 2.73
CA LEU A 135 5.06 21.53 4.16
C LEU A 135 5.69 22.69 4.96
N SER A 136 6.49 23.55 4.31
CA SER A 136 7.27 24.60 4.97
C SER A 136 6.44 25.62 5.78
N ALA A 137 5.18 25.85 5.38
CA ALA A 137 4.28 26.76 6.09
C ALA A 137 3.74 26.16 7.40
N ARG A 138 3.94 24.86 7.66
CA ARG A 138 3.48 24.18 8.87
C ARG A 138 4.60 24.17 9.91
N ALA A 139 4.21 24.30 11.18
CA ALA A 139 5.14 24.18 12.31
C ALA A 139 5.48 22.71 12.63
N ILE A 140 6.04 22.01 11.64
CA ILE A 140 6.40 20.59 11.73
C ILE A 140 7.89 20.44 11.42
N GLU A 141 8.63 19.78 12.30
CA GLU A 141 10.02 19.39 12.02
C GLU A 141 10.04 18.22 11.02
N LEU A 142 10.79 18.37 9.93
CA LEU A 142 10.85 17.41 8.84
C LEU A 142 12.19 16.67 8.83
N GLU A 143 12.16 15.34 8.87
CA GLU A 143 13.34 14.49 8.65
C GLU A 143 13.26 13.80 7.27
N PRO A 144 13.81 14.39 6.20
CA PRO A 144 13.86 13.76 4.89
C PRO A 144 14.89 12.62 4.87
N ARG A 145 14.48 11.47 4.34
CA ARG A 145 15.32 10.26 4.25
C ARG A 145 15.07 9.57 2.91
N TYR A 146 16.15 9.07 2.31
CA TYR A 146 16.08 8.16 1.19
C TYR A 146 16.24 6.73 1.69
N ASP A 147 15.38 5.82 1.24
CA ASP A 147 15.47 4.39 1.54
C ASP A 147 15.39 3.57 0.24
N PRO A 148 16.50 2.98 -0.23
CA PRO A 148 16.52 2.19 -1.45
C PRO A 148 15.78 0.85 -1.32
N MET A 149 15.42 0.42 -0.10
CA MET A 149 14.73 -0.84 0.14
C MET A 149 13.21 -0.72 0.07
N LEU A 150 12.67 0.50 0.00
CA LEU A 150 11.25 0.71 -0.23
C LEU A 150 10.85 0.40 -1.69
N ALA A 151 9.55 0.20 -1.90
CA ALA A 151 9.02 0.00 -3.24
C ALA A 151 9.30 1.23 -4.15
N PRO A 152 9.54 1.03 -5.46
CA PRO A 152 9.70 2.14 -6.39
C PRO A 152 8.54 3.11 -6.33
N ASN A 153 8.85 4.40 -6.45
CA ASN A 153 7.90 5.52 -6.40
C ASN A 153 7.08 5.64 -5.11
N SER A 154 7.45 4.93 -4.05
CA SER A 154 6.76 5.07 -2.77
C SER A 154 7.27 6.27 -1.96
N LEU A 155 6.37 6.80 -1.14
CA LEU A 155 6.64 7.80 -0.12
C LEU A 155 5.98 7.34 1.17
N LEU A 156 6.76 7.23 2.23
CA LEU A 156 6.25 6.92 3.57
C LEU A 156 6.38 8.15 4.45
N ILE A 157 5.26 8.58 5.02
CA ILE A 157 5.17 9.63 6.02
C ILE A 157 5.00 8.97 7.37
N ARG A 158 5.92 9.22 8.29
CA ARG A 158 5.89 8.60 9.62
C ARG A 158 5.91 9.66 10.70
N VAL A 159 4.93 9.62 11.60
CA VAL A 159 4.92 10.50 12.77
C VAL A 159 6.00 10.04 13.73
N LEU A 160 6.84 10.98 14.16
CA LEU A 160 7.88 10.72 15.14
C LEU A 160 7.44 11.26 16.51
N PRO A 161 7.85 10.63 17.61
CA PRO A 161 7.59 11.19 18.93
C PRO A 161 8.38 12.50 19.08
N ALA A 162 7.76 13.52 19.68
CA ALA A 162 8.31 14.88 19.76
C ALA A 162 9.69 14.96 20.46
N ASN A 163 10.01 13.97 21.31
CA ASN A 163 11.26 13.92 22.06
C ASN A 163 12.26 12.87 21.54
N ALA A 164 12.06 12.34 20.32
CA ALA A 164 13.10 11.51 19.71
C ALA A 164 14.32 12.39 19.39
N ALA A 165 15.31 12.37 20.29
CA ALA A 165 16.64 12.87 20.00
C ALA A 165 17.12 12.21 18.70
N SER A 166 17.49 13.02 17.70
CA SER A 166 18.11 12.48 16.50
C SER A 166 19.40 11.76 16.94
N PRO A 167 19.58 10.47 16.63
CA PRO A 167 20.72 9.68 17.11
C PRO A 167 22.08 10.21 16.62
N LEU A 168 22.07 11.13 15.66
CA LEU A 168 23.27 11.83 15.17
C LEU A 168 23.76 12.96 16.09
N SER A 169 22.93 13.44 17.03
CA SER A 169 23.32 14.52 17.95
C SER A 169 24.16 14.03 19.13
N GLU A 170 23.93 12.81 19.62
CA GLU A 170 24.74 12.23 20.72
C GLU A 170 26.17 11.89 20.26
N ALA A 171 26.35 11.46 19.00
CA ALA A 171 27.67 11.12 18.47
C ALA A 171 28.63 12.31 18.35
N ARG A 172 28.13 13.56 18.36
CA ARG A 172 28.96 14.78 18.34
C ARG A 172 29.33 15.32 19.71
N GLN A 173 28.70 14.85 20.78
CA GLN A 173 28.99 15.33 22.14
C GLN A 173 30.08 14.51 22.86
N ALA A 174 30.63 13.50 22.19
CA ALA A 174 31.68 12.62 22.72
C ALA A 174 33.08 12.89 22.13
N GLN A 175 33.34 14.08 21.58
CA GLN A 175 34.66 14.49 21.09
C GLN A 175 35.23 15.66 21.88
#